data_AF-A0AAJ0CKD7-F1
#
_entry.id   AF-A0AAJ0CKD7-F1
#
_cell.length_a   1.000
_cell.length_b   1.000
_cell.length_c   1.000
_cell.angle_alpha   90.00
_cell.angle_beta   90.00
_cell.angle_gamma   90.00
#
_symmetry.space_group_name_H-M   'P 1'
#
loop_
_entity.id
_entity.type
_entity.pdbx_description
1 polymer ?
#
loop_
_entity_poly.entity_id
_entity_poly.type
_entity_poly.pdbx_seq_one_letter_code
_entity_poly.pdbx_strand_id
1 'polypeptide(L)'
;MPSPDSHYQAESAAKAATGKRLLAEPHDNHQSTTRREPTRESAARRSVRGESASSHPGKTRLKEKEHVRSKPAVESDSRNSPGNFHDNIMEKRRESGGLFSSVKGFLLGNRAVTDEADLSSQADLLAKIEEMEKENKTMRRDLARADKTISEMKSALAYNQGTIEAMKLEHVKLNEAKNQQMQHICGEYKDAYHAKESQFRHEITNSQAKLEREKSNVAALRKRITEDEAKLSKFYTSAVSKLAQDVSRDFPDDAVKKELSKFFYGDFLSWCADMCVKSVSQMETDVDHLRNLGIINGCQTYVQSPQHLQFDMDMPDGSSPVVLLQAALATELCHAFLTNPYFLAEEEKHSLRQFEEKLSNGPKALMIDWRIQTVKCLETIVPFHPALAMSKAVSFVAKYGFLLQELDQAAHEELVGLFTDFARLALKLWQIRTSIYVAGMPQLANVEFQLGSHKMEGQHDIVSEMGQQLNGRPIGIVMRPLIYSEPVEQEGKPAEQVIWSKALVWVSGKR
;
A
#
# COMPACT_ATOMS: atom_id res chain seq x y z
N MET A 1 50.75 -73.53 -19.84
CA MET A 1 51.91 -73.00 -20.59
C MET A 1 51.41 -71.94 -21.55
N PRO A 2 51.63 -70.63 -21.30
CA PRO A 2 52.11 -70.00 -20.07
C PRO A 2 51.04 -69.10 -19.39
N SER A 3 51.42 -68.55 -18.23
CA SER A 3 50.78 -67.41 -17.52
C SER A 3 51.83 -66.25 -17.57
N PRO A 4 51.91 -65.25 -16.66
CA PRO A 4 51.03 -64.73 -15.59
C PRO A 4 50.64 -63.25 -15.86
N ASP A 5 50.01 -62.45 -14.98
CA ASP A 5 50.45 -61.85 -13.69
C ASP A 5 49.23 -61.30 -12.91
N SER A 6 49.06 -61.31 -11.58
CA SER A 6 49.97 -61.33 -10.39
C SER A 6 50.65 -59.97 -10.11
N HIS A 7 50.61 -59.30 -8.95
CA HIS A 7 50.03 -59.50 -7.60
C HIS A 7 49.31 -58.17 -7.18
N TYR A 8 48.42 -58.10 -6.17
CA TYR A 8 48.78 -58.00 -4.73
C TYR A 8 47.56 -58.20 -3.80
N GLN A 9 47.83 -58.49 -2.53
CA GLN A 9 46.84 -58.61 -1.45
C GLN A 9 47.09 -57.59 -0.32
N ALA A 10 46.12 -57.56 0.61
CA ALA A 10 46.28 -57.36 2.06
C ALA A 10 45.88 -56.00 2.70
N GLU A 11 44.99 -56.14 3.68
CA GLU A 11 44.98 -55.50 5.02
C GLU A 11 45.01 -53.96 5.17
N SER A 12 43.96 -53.43 5.81
CA SER A 12 44.07 -53.01 7.22
C SER A 12 42.68 -52.83 7.87
N ALA A 13 42.59 -52.92 9.20
CA ALA A 13 41.36 -52.77 9.97
C ALA A 13 41.54 -51.83 11.18
N ALA A 14 40.39 -51.41 11.75
CA ALA A 14 40.20 -50.90 13.11
C ALA A 14 40.85 -49.55 13.54
N LYS A 15 39.98 -48.55 13.75
CA LYS A 15 39.85 -47.64 14.94
C LYS A 15 38.61 -46.74 14.72
N ALA A 16 37.59 -46.59 15.56
CA ALA A 16 37.41 -46.66 17.03
C ALA A 16 37.70 -45.35 17.80
N ALA A 17 36.68 -44.47 17.92
CA ALA A 17 36.38 -43.52 19.01
C ALA A 17 35.16 -42.66 18.57
N THR A 18 33.98 -42.72 19.20
CA THR A 18 33.58 -42.17 20.52
C THR A 18 33.49 -40.64 20.55
N GLY A 19 32.27 -40.10 20.61
CA GLY A 19 32.02 -38.65 20.59
C GLY A 19 30.65 -38.21 21.13
N LYS A 20 30.28 -38.59 22.36
CA LYS A 20 29.11 -37.99 23.05
C LYS A 20 29.38 -36.51 23.35
N ARG A 21 28.42 -35.63 23.02
CA ARG A 21 28.24 -34.37 23.77
C ARG A 21 26.75 -34.04 23.92
N LEU A 22 26.43 -33.31 24.99
CA LEU A 22 25.10 -33.06 25.52
C LEU A 22 24.71 -31.58 25.41
N LEU A 23 23.39 -31.34 25.46
CA LEU A 23 22.71 -30.13 25.93
C LEU A 23 22.96 -28.80 25.19
N ALA A 24 21.89 -28.32 24.54
CA ALA A 24 21.27 -27.05 24.89
C ALA A 24 19.78 -27.07 24.50
N GLU A 25 18.88 -26.66 25.40
CA GLU A 25 17.51 -26.25 25.04
C GLU A 25 17.52 -24.76 24.61
N PRO A 26 16.38 -24.23 24.13
CA PRO A 26 15.52 -23.57 25.12
C PRO A 26 14.00 -23.84 24.96
N HIS A 27 13.30 -23.64 26.08
CA HIS A 27 11.91 -23.17 26.24
C HIS A 27 11.34 -22.43 25.00
N ASP A 28 10.04 -22.55 24.68
CA ASP A 28 9.02 -21.80 25.44
C ASP A 28 7.59 -22.38 25.49
N ASN A 29 6.76 -21.71 26.30
CA ASN A 29 5.41 -22.05 26.73
C ASN A 29 4.35 -22.14 25.62
N HIS A 30 3.41 -23.08 25.78
CA HIS A 30 2.01 -22.85 25.37
C HIS A 30 1.04 -23.27 26.48
N GLN A 31 0.22 -22.31 26.92
CA GLN A 31 -0.78 -22.50 27.97
C GLN A 31 -2.05 -23.16 27.43
N SER A 32 -2.65 -24.04 28.22
CA SER A 32 -3.96 -24.61 27.91
C SER A 32 -5.08 -23.62 28.22
N THR A 33 -5.94 -23.30 27.24
CA THR A 33 -7.21 -22.59 27.47
C THR A 33 -8.39 -23.42 26.97
N THR A 34 -9.36 -23.66 27.85
CA THR A 34 -10.51 -24.54 27.63
C THR A 34 -11.53 -23.96 26.65
N ARG A 35 -11.91 -24.75 25.63
CA ARG A 35 -13.02 -24.46 24.72
C ARG A 35 -14.37 -24.60 25.45
N ARG A 36 -15.11 -23.49 25.62
CA ARG A 36 -16.53 -23.51 26.01
C ARG A 36 -17.42 -23.43 24.77
N GLU A 37 -18.50 -24.20 24.77
CA GLU A 37 -19.61 -24.03 23.84
C GLU A 37 -20.59 -22.94 24.33
N PRO A 38 -21.31 -22.27 23.42
CA PRO A 38 -22.61 -21.68 23.69
C PRO A 38 -23.73 -22.46 22.98
N THR A 39 -24.82 -22.72 23.70
CA THR A 39 -26.00 -23.46 23.23
C THR A 39 -26.91 -22.67 22.28
N ARG A 40 -27.70 -23.39 21.47
CA ARG A 40 -28.83 -22.84 20.69
C ARG A 40 -30.01 -22.49 21.60
N GLU A 41 -30.47 -21.24 21.53
CA GLU A 41 -31.84 -20.74 21.81
C GLU A 41 -31.89 -19.25 21.37
N SER A 42 -33.01 -18.60 21.02
CA SER A 42 -34.33 -19.06 20.57
C SER A 42 -35.02 -17.88 19.84
N ALA A 43 -35.21 -17.97 18.52
CA ALA A 43 -35.61 -16.83 17.68
C ALA A 43 -37.15 -16.70 17.51
N ALA A 44 -37.81 -15.99 18.44
CA ALA A 44 -39.27 -15.80 18.41
C ALA A 44 -39.72 -14.52 17.68
N ARG A 45 -40.32 -14.71 16.49
CA ARG A 45 -41.33 -13.87 15.81
C ARG A 45 -41.53 -12.42 16.30
N ARG A 46 -41.28 -11.44 15.42
CA ARG A 46 -42.19 -10.29 15.25
C ARG A 46 -42.50 -10.02 13.78
N SER A 47 -43.78 -10.04 13.45
CA SER A 47 -44.31 -9.52 12.20
C SER A 47 -44.56 -8.01 12.36
N VAL A 48 -44.16 -7.22 11.36
CA VAL A 48 -44.72 -5.88 11.13
C VAL A 48 -45.06 -5.80 9.65
N ARG A 49 -46.30 -5.40 9.37
CA ARG A 49 -46.89 -5.20 8.05
C ARG A 49 -46.78 -3.71 7.70
N GLY A 50 -46.36 -3.37 6.49
CA GLY A 50 -46.19 -1.98 6.05
C GLY A 50 -46.50 -1.84 4.56
N GLU A 51 -47.66 -1.26 4.26
CA GLU A 51 -48.15 -1.03 2.89
C GLU A 51 -47.94 0.44 2.54
N SER A 52 -47.35 0.76 1.38
CA SER A 52 -47.50 2.02 0.61
C SER A 52 -46.62 1.90 -0.66
N ALA A 53 -47.09 1.94 -1.91
CA ALA A 53 -48.00 2.84 -2.62
C ALA A 53 -47.33 4.08 -3.25
N SER A 54 -47.09 3.98 -4.57
CA SER A 54 -47.32 5.00 -5.62
C SER A 54 -47.09 6.50 -5.33
N SER A 55 -46.19 7.16 -6.09
CA SER A 55 -46.60 8.04 -7.21
C SER A 55 -45.46 8.87 -7.85
N HIS A 56 -45.68 9.31 -9.10
CA HIS A 56 -45.10 10.52 -9.72
C HIS A 56 -46.19 11.61 -9.69
N PRO A 57 -45.88 12.91 -9.48
CA PRO A 57 -45.34 13.82 -10.52
C PRO A 57 -44.34 14.87 -9.94
N GLY A 58 -43.85 15.92 -10.63
CA GLY A 58 -43.84 16.29 -12.06
C GLY A 58 -43.86 17.82 -12.34
N LYS A 59 -42.92 18.29 -13.18
CA LYS A 59 -42.88 19.57 -13.97
C LYS A 59 -43.22 20.94 -13.34
N THR A 60 -42.22 21.84 -13.32
CA THR A 60 -42.24 23.27 -13.74
C THR A 60 -40.82 23.82 -13.58
N ARG A 61 -40.17 24.64 -14.43
CA ARG A 61 -40.47 25.49 -15.61
C ARG A 61 -40.90 26.94 -15.37
N LEU A 62 -39.89 27.78 -15.10
CA LEU A 62 -39.75 29.23 -15.36
C LEU A 62 -38.25 29.47 -15.71
N LYS A 63 -37.72 30.42 -16.52
CA LYS A 63 -38.12 31.74 -17.08
C LYS A 63 -38.17 32.90 -16.04
N GLU A 64 -37.79 34.13 -16.35
CA GLU A 64 -37.41 34.80 -17.61
C GLU A 64 -36.41 35.96 -17.33
N LYS A 65 -35.64 36.42 -18.34
CA LYS A 65 -35.12 37.81 -18.52
C LYS A 65 -34.22 38.45 -17.42
N GLU A 66 -33.68 39.66 -17.56
CA GLU A 66 -32.89 40.31 -18.65
C GLU A 66 -32.40 41.69 -18.14
N HIS A 67 -31.38 42.32 -18.77
CA HIS A 67 -31.03 43.76 -18.62
C HIS A 67 -30.54 44.21 -17.20
N VAL A 68 -29.82 45.32 -16.97
CA VAL A 68 -29.03 46.23 -17.83
C VAL A 68 -27.82 46.83 -17.05
N ARG A 69 -27.00 47.66 -17.73
CA ARG A 69 -25.92 48.54 -17.22
C ARG A 69 -26.06 49.05 -15.76
N SER A 70 -24.91 49.27 -15.10
CA SER A 70 -24.48 50.62 -14.65
C SER A 70 -22.99 50.70 -14.28
N LYS A 71 -22.31 51.78 -14.69
CA LYS A 71 -21.25 52.42 -13.90
C LYS A 71 -21.92 53.50 -13.01
N PRO A 72 -21.26 53.95 -11.94
CA PRO A 72 -20.72 55.31 -12.05
C PRO A 72 -19.31 55.46 -11.47
N ALA A 73 -18.76 56.67 -11.65
CA ALA A 73 -17.73 57.26 -10.81
C ALA A 73 -18.24 58.65 -10.37
N VAL A 74 -17.75 59.20 -9.25
CA VAL A 74 -17.65 60.64 -8.92
C VAL A 74 -17.02 60.79 -7.52
N GLU A 75 -16.48 61.98 -7.23
CA GLU A 75 -15.78 62.37 -5.99
C GLU A 75 -16.70 62.35 -4.73
N SER A 76 -16.19 62.49 -3.50
CA SER A 76 -15.84 63.81 -2.93
C SER A 76 -15.32 63.73 -1.47
N ASP A 77 -14.79 64.84 -0.96
CA ASP A 77 -14.17 64.98 0.36
C ASP A 77 -15.09 64.71 1.57
N SER A 78 -14.50 64.28 2.71
CA SER A 78 -14.49 65.15 3.90
C SER A 78 -13.61 64.67 5.07
N ARG A 79 -12.84 65.64 5.58
CA ARG A 79 -12.42 65.91 6.98
C ARG A 79 -12.85 64.92 8.07
N ASN A 80 -11.92 64.59 8.97
CA ASN A 80 -12.01 65.03 10.37
C ASN A 80 -10.69 64.91 11.14
N SER A 81 -10.36 65.95 11.93
CA SER A 81 -9.49 65.86 13.12
C SER A 81 -10.37 65.71 14.36
N PRO A 82 -9.84 65.15 15.46
CA PRO A 82 -9.45 66.01 16.59
C PRO A 82 -7.93 65.95 16.84
N GLY A 83 -7.31 66.73 17.74
CA GLY A 83 -7.88 67.73 18.66
C GLY A 83 -7.17 67.70 20.02
N ASN A 84 -6.27 68.68 20.23
CA ASN A 84 -5.70 69.27 21.46
C ASN A 84 -6.07 68.73 22.86
N PHE A 85 -5.17 68.90 23.84
CA PHE A 85 -5.25 69.85 25.00
C PHE A 85 -3.90 69.78 25.77
N HIS A 86 -3.16 70.89 25.91
CA HIS A 86 -2.88 71.66 27.16
C HIS A 86 -1.88 71.03 28.17
N ASP A 87 -1.12 71.78 29.00
CA ASP A 87 -1.02 73.24 29.27
C ASP A 87 0.37 73.82 28.88
N ASN A 88 0.68 75.11 28.66
CA ASN A 88 0.01 76.43 28.77
C ASN A 88 0.29 77.28 30.05
N ILE A 89 0.33 78.63 29.89
CA ILE A 89 0.33 79.72 30.93
C ILE A 89 1.64 79.85 31.78
N MET A 90 2.14 81.00 32.27
CA MET A 90 1.77 82.46 32.40
C MET A 90 2.81 83.34 31.65
N GLU A 91 2.74 84.68 31.43
CA GLU A 91 1.69 85.74 31.37
C GLU A 91 2.32 86.91 30.53
N LYS A 92 2.10 88.19 30.90
CA LYS A 92 2.81 89.42 30.50
C LYS A 92 2.56 90.48 31.59
N ARG A 93 3.59 91.11 32.16
CA ARG A 93 3.47 92.39 32.89
C ARG A 93 4.79 93.17 32.79
N ARG A 94 4.77 94.43 32.34
CA ARG A 94 4.63 95.69 33.13
C ARG A 94 5.87 95.98 33.97
N GLU A 95 6.69 96.99 33.65
CA GLU A 95 6.49 98.46 33.70
C GLU A 95 7.02 99.07 35.01
N SER A 96 7.67 100.25 34.88
CA SER A 96 7.98 101.26 35.92
C SER A 96 9.18 101.07 36.89
N GLY A 97 9.88 102.20 37.15
CA GLY A 97 10.82 102.46 38.26
C GLY A 97 12.28 102.00 38.04
N GLY A 98 13.31 102.86 38.05
CA GLY A 98 13.42 104.33 37.99
C GLY A 98 14.78 104.71 37.37
N LEU A 99 15.08 105.88 36.78
CA LEU A 99 14.83 107.29 37.12
C LEU A 99 15.63 107.85 38.31
N PHE A 100 16.13 109.09 38.11
CA PHE A 100 17.19 109.80 38.86
C PHE A 100 18.62 109.26 38.67
N SER A 101 19.68 110.09 38.60
CA SER A 101 19.75 111.57 38.59
C SER A 101 19.80 112.13 37.15
N SER A 102 18.93 113.05 36.71
CA SER A 102 18.63 114.41 37.21
C SER A 102 19.60 115.49 36.70
N VAL A 103 19.10 116.30 35.77
CA VAL A 103 19.71 117.55 35.30
C VAL A 103 19.21 118.72 36.14
N LYS A 104 20.11 119.66 36.46
CA LYS A 104 19.82 121.08 36.70
C LYS A 104 20.59 121.88 35.64
N GLY A 105 20.11 122.98 35.05
CA GLY A 105 19.19 123.98 35.59
C GLY A 105 20.01 125.03 36.34
N PHE A 106 20.77 125.93 35.70
CA PHE A 106 20.35 127.00 34.79
C PHE A 106 19.43 128.03 35.48
N LEU A 107 19.99 129.18 35.89
CA LEU A 107 19.49 130.56 35.65
C LEU A 107 20.40 131.61 36.34
N LEU A 108 20.71 132.69 35.60
CA LEU A 108 20.92 134.10 36.02
C LEU A 108 21.85 134.49 37.19
N GLY A 109 22.81 135.40 36.89
CA GLY A 109 22.52 136.83 37.14
C GLY A 109 23.45 137.69 38.04
N ASN A 110 24.28 138.52 37.39
CA ASN A 110 24.65 139.90 37.76
C ASN A 110 25.58 140.27 38.97
N ARG A 111 26.52 141.18 38.65
CA ARG A 111 27.06 142.33 39.44
C ARG A 111 27.86 142.13 40.74
N ALA A 112 29.18 142.17 40.59
CA ALA A 112 30.04 143.34 40.88
C ALA A 112 30.10 144.01 42.29
N VAL A 113 31.35 144.08 42.79
CA VAL A 113 32.02 145.24 43.46
C VAL A 113 31.85 145.47 44.98
N THR A 114 32.98 145.81 45.65
CA THR A 114 33.20 146.26 47.06
C THR A 114 32.82 145.28 48.20
N ASP A 115 33.52 145.19 49.34
CA ASP A 115 34.87 145.65 49.75
C ASP A 115 35.38 144.86 50.98
N GLU A 116 36.69 145.00 51.28
CA GLU A 116 37.51 144.73 52.50
C GLU A 116 37.12 143.72 53.62
N ALA A 117 38.16 143.06 54.17
CA ALA A 117 38.26 142.27 55.41
C ALA A 117 37.50 140.91 55.46
N ASP A 118 37.96 139.87 56.18
CA ASP A 118 38.94 139.82 57.29
C ASP A 118 39.85 138.56 57.28
N LEU A 119 41.03 138.65 57.89
CA LEU A 119 42.17 137.72 57.76
C LEU A 119 42.17 136.55 58.77
N SER A 120 41.10 135.74 58.78
CA SER A 120 40.99 134.56 59.69
C SER A 120 40.64 133.23 59.00
N SER A 121 40.12 133.23 57.77
CA SER A 121 39.59 132.01 57.12
C SER A 121 40.64 131.14 56.39
N GLN A 122 41.89 131.57 56.27
CA GLN A 122 42.87 130.96 55.35
C GLN A 122 43.59 129.72 55.92
N ALA A 123 43.58 129.52 57.23
CA ALA A 123 44.20 128.38 57.90
C ALA A 123 43.40 127.07 57.70
N ASP A 124 42.08 127.12 57.89
CA ASP A 124 41.18 125.96 57.70
C ASP A 124 41.22 125.43 56.25
N LEU A 125 41.38 126.32 55.27
CA LEU A 125 41.51 125.94 53.86
C LEU A 125 42.80 125.14 53.58
N LEU A 126 43.91 125.45 54.25
CA LEU A 126 45.18 124.71 54.10
C LEU A 126 45.11 123.33 54.74
N ALA A 127 44.56 123.21 55.94
CA ALA A 127 44.33 121.91 56.59
C ALA A 127 43.45 120.99 55.72
N LYS A 128 42.43 121.56 55.07
CA LYS A 128 41.53 120.84 54.16
C LYS A 128 42.19 120.43 52.84
N ILE A 129 43.21 121.15 52.39
CA ILE A 129 44.03 120.76 51.23
C ILE A 129 44.94 119.58 51.61
N GLU A 130 45.62 119.61 52.76
CA GLU A 130 46.41 118.45 53.22
C GLU A 130 45.53 117.21 53.46
N GLU A 131 44.32 117.38 53.98
CA GLU A 131 43.34 116.30 54.13
C GLU A 131 42.94 115.72 52.75
N MET A 132 42.60 116.56 51.77
CA MET A 132 42.32 116.12 50.40
C MET A 132 43.53 115.45 49.73
N GLU A 133 44.76 115.93 49.92
CA GLU A 133 45.95 115.29 49.35
C GLU A 133 46.22 113.93 49.99
N LYS A 134 46.05 113.80 51.30
CA LYS A 134 46.13 112.55 52.05
C LYS A 134 45.06 111.56 51.57
N GLU A 135 43.84 112.03 51.36
CA GLU A 135 42.72 111.27 50.82
C GLU A 135 42.97 110.82 49.36
N ASN A 136 43.49 111.71 48.50
CA ASN A 136 43.93 111.40 47.14
C ASN A 136 45.06 110.36 47.13
N LYS A 137 45.99 110.43 48.10
CA LYS A 137 47.08 109.47 48.27
C LYS A 137 46.58 108.12 48.80
N THR A 138 45.44 108.03 49.49
CA THR A 138 44.72 106.75 49.71
C THR A 138 44.02 106.29 48.44
N MET A 139 43.19 107.14 47.81
CA MET A 139 42.48 106.80 46.57
C MET A 139 43.41 106.25 45.48
N ARG A 140 44.62 106.79 45.28
CA ARG A 140 45.61 106.24 44.34
C ARG A 140 46.18 104.88 44.75
N ARG A 141 46.36 104.61 46.06
CA ARG A 141 46.75 103.28 46.57
C ARG A 141 45.60 102.27 46.45
N ASP A 142 44.37 102.74 46.54
CA ASP A 142 43.17 101.89 46.44
C ASP A 142 42.81 101.60 44.98
N LEU A 143 43.04 102.57 44.08
CA LEU A 143 43.02 102.37 42.63
C LEU A 143 44.09 101.35 42.20
N ALA A 144 45.34 101.51 42.65
CA ALA A 144 46.41 100.56 42.35
C ALA A 144 46.16 99.15 42.92
N ARG A 145 45.47 99.04 44.06
CA ARG A 145 44.97 97.75 44.58
C ARG A 145 43.85 97.19 43.70
N ALA A 146 42.89 98.02 43.29
CA ALA A 146 41.80 97.63 42.40
C ALA A 146 42.33 97.12 41.05
N ASP A 147 43.26 97.84 40.41
CA ASP A 147 43.90 97.43 39.15
C ASP A 147 44.65 96.10 39.28
N LYS A 148 45.35 95.86 40.41
CA LYS A 148 45.97 94.57 40.70
C LYS A 148 44.93 93.44 40.78
N THR A 149 43.84 93.63 41.54
CA THR A 149 42.76 92.64 41.60
C THR A 149 42.03 92.47 40.27
N ILE A 150 41.89 93.52 39.45
CA ILE A 150 41.31 93.44 38.10
C ILE A 150 42.23 92.62 37.17
N SER A 151 43.55 92.76 37.29
CA SER A 151 44.52 91.95 36.54
C SER A 151 44.45 90.46 36.95
N GLU A 152 44.42 90.20 38.26
CA GLU A 152 44.28 88.85 38.82
C GLU A 152 42.95 88.19 38.43
N MET A 153 41.84 88.94 38.50
CA MET A 153 40.52 88.50 38.02
C MET A 153 40.50 88.25 36.51
N LYS A 154 41.16 89.08 35.68
CA LYS A 154 41.28 88.83 34.23
C LYS A 154 42.07 87.57 33.93
N SER A 155 43.15 87.30 34.67
CA SER A 155 43.93 86.06 34.53
C SER A 155 43.10 84.84 34.94
N ALA A 156 42.39 84.90 36.06
CA ALA A 156 41.50 83.83 36.52
C ALA A 156 40.32 83.61 35.55
N LEU A 157 39.74 84.68 34.99
CA LEU A 157 38.68 84.61 33.99
C LEU A 157 39.18 83.90 32.72
N ALA A 158 40.35 84.26 32.20
CA ALA A 158 40.94 83.63 31.03
C ALA A 158 41.23 82.13 31.25
N TYR A 159 41.76 81.76 32.42
CA TYR A 159 42.00 80.37 32.80
C TYR A 159 40.68 79.57 32.89
N ASN A 160 39.67 80.12 33.58
CA ASN A 160 38.36 79.49 33.70
C ASN A 160 37.66 79.36 32.34
N GLN A 161 37.78 80.36 31.47
CA GLN A 161 37.21 80.33 30.13
C GLN A 161 37.89 79.28 29.24
N GLY A 162 39.22 79.16 29.28
CA GLY A 162 39.94 78.06 28.62
C GLY A 162 39.52 76.68 29.13
N THR A 163 39.30 76.55 30.45
CA THR A 163 38.80 75.32 31.08
C THR A 163 37.38 74.97 30.61
N ILE A 164 36.50 75.98 30.49
CA ILE A 164 35.13 75.83 29.98
C ILE A 164 35.12 75.39 28.52
N GLU A 165 35.96 75.95 27.64
CA GLU A 165 36.04 75.50 26.25
C GLU A 165 36.63 74.08 26.12
N ALA A 166 37.57 73.69 26.99
CA ALA A 166 38.06 72.31 27.04
C ALA A 166 36.94 71.32 27.45
N MET A 167 36.17 71.64 28.50
CA MET A 167 35.02 70.85 28.94
C MET A 167 33.93 70.75 27.86
N LYS A 168 33.65 71.83 27.13
CA LYS A 168 32.72 71.81 25.99
C LYS A 168 33.20 70.87 24.89
N LEU A 169 34.49 70.94 24.52
CA LEU A 169 35.07 70.08 23.48
C LEU A 169 35.05 68.60 23.89
N GLU A 170 35.29 68.29 25.16
CA GLU A 170 35.14 66.94 25.71
C GLU A 170 33.68 66.45 25.67
N HIS A 171 32.74 67.31 26.08
CA HIS A 171 31.31 66.98 26.03
C HIS A 171 30.80 66.78 24.59
N VAL A 172 31.32 67.52 23.61
CA VAL A 172 31.01 67.28 22.17
C VAL A 172 31.50 65.90 21.74
N LYS A 173 32.78 65.58 21.99
CA LYS A 173 33.37 64.26 21.65
C LYS A 173 32.63 63.10 22.32
N LEU A 174 32.25 63.25 23.59
CA LEU A 174 31.47 62.25 24.33
C LEU A 174 30.09 62.04 23.71
N ASN A 175 29.43 63.10 23.26
CA ASN A 175 28.11 63.02 22.63
C ASN A 175 28.18 62.45 21.20
N GLU A 176 29.24 62.74 20.44
CA GLU A 176 29.54 62.11 19.15
C GLU A 176 29.78 60.60 19.30
N ALA A 177 30.64 60.19 20.24
CA ALA A 177 30.92 58.79 20.53
C ALA A 177 29.65 58.04 20.98
N LYS A 178 28.82 58.66 21.84
CA LYS A 178 27.53 58.10 22.27
C LYS A 178 26.55 57.95 21.11
N ASN A 179 26.50 58.91 20.19
CA ASN A 179 25.66 58.81 18.98
C ASN A 179 26.15 57.69 18.04
N GLN A 180 27.46 57.54 17.84
CA GLN A 180 28.04 56.45 17.06
C GLN A 180 27.73 55.07 17.67
N GLN A 181 27.90 54.93 19.00
CA GLN A 181 27.56 53.70 19.72
C GLN A 181 26.06 53.37 19.60
N MET A 182 25.19 54.37 19.71
CA MET A 182 23.74 54.19 19.59
C MET A 182 23.32 53.86 18.16
N GLN A 183 23.99 54.40 17.13
CA GLN A 183 23.80 54.00 15.74
C GLN A 183 24.23 52.55 15.49
N HIS A 184 25.35 52.10 16.06
CA HIS A 184 25.81 50.71 15.98
C HIS A 184 24.78 49.74 16.57
N ILE A 185 24.34 50.00 17.81
CA ILE A 185 23.32 49.21 18.51
C ILE A 185 22.01 49.17 17.71
N CYS A 186 21.54 50.30 17.19
CA CYS A 186 20.34 50.33 16.34
C CYS A 186 20.51 49.55 15.03
N GLY A 187 21.72 49.47 14.47
CA GLY A 187 22.04 48.61 13.34
C GLY A 187 21.94 47.13 13.70
N GLU A 188 22.66 46.70 14.74
CA GLU A 188 22.67 45.31 15.22
C GLU A 188 21.27 44.79 15.55
N TYR A 189 20.45 45.59 16.25
CA TYR A 189 19.06 45.23 16.56
C TYR A 189 18.19 45.11 15.30
N LYS A 190 18.41 45.97 14.30
CA LYS A 190 17.65 45.94 13.05
C LYS A 190 18.01 44.73 12.19
N ASP A 191 19.30 44.42 12.07
CA ASP A 191 19.78 43.28 11.29
C ASP A 191 19.42 41.95 11.96
N ALA A 192 19.52 41.85 13.29
CA ALA A 192 19.03 40.70 14.06
C ALA A 192 17.50 40.53 13.91
N TYR A 193 16.73 41.62 13.88
CA TYR A 193 15.28 41.57 13.63
C TYR A 193 14.97 41.05 12.23
N HIS A 194 15.61 41.61 11.18
CA HIS A 194 15.38 41.17 9.79
C HIS A 194 15.85 39.73 9.54
N ALA A 195 16.95 39.29 10.15
CA ALA A 195 17.38 37.89 10.09
C ALA A 195 16.32 36.94 10.67
N LYS A 196 15.75 37.29 11.84
CA LYS A 196 14.71 36.51 12.51
C LYS A 196 13.37 36.55 11.76
N GLU A 197 13.01 37.69 11.18
CA GLU A 197 11.83 37.81 10.31
C GLU A 197 11.97 36.94 9.04
N SER A 198 13.16 36.94 8.43
CA SER A 198 13.49 36.09 7.27
C SER A 198 13.39 34.59 7.62
N GLN A 199 13.94 34.19 8.78
CA GLN A 199 13.79 32.82 9.29
C GLN A 199 12.32 32.43 9.44
N PHE A 200 11.50 33.23 10.12
CA PHE A 200 10.07 32.91 10.30
C PHE A 200 9.31 32.87 8.97
N ARG A 201 9.61 33.76 8.01
CA ARG A 201 9.04 33.70 6.65
C ARG A 201 9.41 32.40 5.93
N HIS A 202 10.64 31.90 6.10
CA HIS A 202 11.08 30.63 5.54
C HIS A 202 10.41 29.42 6.23
N GLU A 203 10.28 29.43 7.55
CA GLU A 203 9.59 28.38 8.32
C GLU A 203 8.10 28.29 7.98
N ILE A 204 7.42 29.44 7.84
CA ILE A 204 5.99 29.51 7.44
C ILE A 204 5.81 28.94 6.03
N THR A 205 6.60 29.38 5.05
CA THR A 205 6.46 28.92 3.65
C THR A 205 6.80 27.44 3.49
N ASN A 206 7.83 26.93 4.18
CA ASN A 206 8.16 25.50 4.22
C ASN A 206 7.04 24.68 4.87
N SER A 207 6.44 25.18 5.96
CA SER A 207 5.30 24.53 6.63
C SER A 207 4.04 24.50 5.77
N GLN A 208 3.74 25.58 5.04
CA GLN A 208 2.65 25.62 4.06
C GLN A 208 2.88 24.62 2.92
N ALA A 209 4.10 24.56 2.37
CA ALA A 209 4.45 23.61 1.31
C ALA A 209 4.38 22.13 1.77
N LYS A 210 4.64 21.85 3.05
CA LYS A 210 4.38 20.53 3.66
C LYS A 210 2.88 20.25 3.79
N LEU A 211 2.10 21.21 4.30
CA LEU A 211 0.65 21.06 4.50
C LEU A 211 -0.10 20.76 3.20
N GLU A 212 0.20 21.46 2.10
CA GLU A 212 -0.44 21.18 0.80
C GLU A 212 0.00 19.83 0.20
N ARG A 213 1.24 19.39 0.42
CA ARG A 213 1.70 18.05 0.05
C ARG A 213 0.91 16.97 0.78
N GLU A 214 0.73 17.10 2.10
CA GLU A 214 -0.04 16.11 2.87
C GLU A 214 -1.54 16.13 2.58
N LYS A 215 -2.13 17.31 2.30
CA LYS A 215 -3.50 17.39 1.77
C LYS A 215 -3.66 16.61 0.46
N SER A 216 -2.68 16.73 -0.45
CA SER A 216 -2.66 15.98 -1.71
C SER A 216 -2.55 14.46 -1.48
N ASN A 217 -1.65 14.04 -0.58
CA ASN A 217 -1.51 12.63 -0.16
C ASN A 217 -2.82 12.06 0.39
N VAL A 218 -3.48 12.78 1.31
CA VAL A 218 -4.77 12.38 1.90
C VAL A 218 -5.89 12.30 0.87
N ALA A 219 -5.93 13.23 -0.10
CA ALA A 219 -6.90 13.17 -1.20
C ALA A 219 -6.68 11.95 -2.11
N ALA A 220 -5.43 11.65 -2.46
CA ALA A 220 -5.07 10.48 -3.26
C ALA A 220 -5.39 9.15 -2.54
N LEU A 221 -5.09 9.06 -1.23
CA LEU A 221 -5.42 7.89 -0.41
C LEU A 221 -6.93 7.68 -0.30
N ARG A 222 -7.72 8.74 -0.04
CA ARG A 222 -9.18 8.66 -0.02
C ARG A 222 -9.76 8.18 -1.36
N LYS A 223 -9.23 8.66 -2.49
CA LYS A 223 -9.65 8.20 -3.82
C LYS A 223 -9.36 6.70 -4.02
N ARG A 224 -8.17 6.22 -3.62
CA ARG A 224 -7.83 4.79 -3.69
C ARG A 224 -8.76 3.94 -2.83
N ILE A 225 -9.06 4.39 -1.59
CA ILE A 225 -10.02 3.70 -0.71
C ILE A 225 -11.38 3.55 -1.41
N THR A 226 -11.96 4.63 -1.95
CA THR A 226 -13.27 4.52 -2.63
C THR A 226 -13.23 3.68 -3.91
N GLU A 227 -12.11 3.66 -4.62
CA GLU A 227 -11.91 2.76 -5.77
C GLU A 227 -11.84 1.29 -5.34
N ASP A 228 -11.18 0.99 -4.21
CA ASP A 228 -11.03 -0.36 -3.69
C ASP A 228 -12.32 -0.86 -3.01
N GLU A 229 -13.05 -0.01 -2.28
CA GLU A 229 -14.40 -0.30 -1.76
C GLU A 229 -15.40 -0.64 -2.88
N ALA A 230 -15.33 0.07 -4.01
CA ALA A 230 -16.16 -0.21 -5.18
C ALA A 230 -15.81 -1.57 -5.83
N LYS A 231 -14.52 -1.91 -5.94
CA LYS A 231 -14.06 -3.25 -6.40
C LYS A 231 -14.55 -4.34 -5.45
N LEU A 232 -14.40 -4.14 -4.14
CA LEU A 232 -14.80 -5.09 -3.10
C LEU A 232 -16.32 -5.33 -3.13
N SER A 233 -17.12 -4.26 -3.25
CA SER A 233 -18.59 -4.34 -3.34
C SER A 233 -19.05 -5.08 -4.59
N LYS A 234 -18.38 -4.87 -5.73
CA LYS A 234 -18.63 -5.60 -6.98
C LYS A 234 -18.23 -7.08 -6.87
N PHE A 235 -17.14 -7.38 -6.18
CA PHE A 235 -16.70 -8.76 -5.92
C PHE A 235 -17.70 -9.49 -5.02
N TYR A 236 -18.08 -8.90 -3.88
CA TYR A 236 -19.05 -9.51 -2.95
C TYR A 236 -20.43 -9.72 -3.59
N THR A 237 -20.97 -8.73 -4.32
CA THR A 237 -22.25 -8.94 -5.03
C THR A 237 -22.14 -10.03 -6.09
N SER A 238 -21.05 -10.11 -6.84
CA SER A 238 -20.85 -11.19 -7.82
C SER A 238 -20.70 -12.57 -7.16
N ALA A 239 -19.99 -12.67 -6.04
CA ALA A 239 -19.81 -13.91 -5.29
C ALA A 239 -21.12 -14.38 -4.65
N VAL A 240 -21.91 -13.47 -4.06
CA VAL A 240 -23.24 -13.78 -3.52
C VAL A 240 -24.21 -14.22 -4.61
N SER A 241 -24.20 -13.58 -5.79
CA SER A 241 -25.00 -14.05 -6.94
C SER A 241 -24.58 -15.44 -7.42
N LYS A 242 -23.27 -15.73 -7.49
CA LYS A 242 -22.76 -17.05 -7.89
C LYS A 242 -23.20 -18.13 -6.88
N LEU A 243 -22.96 -17.89 -5.59
CA LEU A 243 -23.38 -18.77 -4.50
C LEU A 243 -24.90 -19.00 -4.49
N ALA A 244 -25.72 -17.98 -4.71
CA ALA A 244 -27.18 -18.11 -4.75
C ALA A 244 -27.67 -18.95 -5.94
N GLN A 245 -26.95 -18.93 -7.08
CA GLN A 245 -27.23 -19.78 -8.22
C GLN A 245 -26.77 -21.22 -7.98
N ASP A 246 -25.58 -21.42 -7.42
CA ASP A 246 -25.04 -22.76 -7.15
C ASP A 246 -25.83 -23.51 -6.06
N VAL A 247 -26.29 -22.81 -5.02
CA VAL A 247 -27.20 -23.38 -3.99
C VAL A 247 -28.58 -23.77 -4.56
N SER A 248 -28.95 -23.27 -5.74
CA SER A 248 -30.23 -23.60 -6.42
C SER A 248 -30.12 -24.78 -7.41
N ARG A 249 -28.99 -25.49 -7.47
CA ARG A 249 -28.76 -26.60 -8.42
C ARG A 249 -28.81 -27.94 -7.68
N ASP A 250 -29.51 -28.92 -8.27
CA ASP A 250 -29.67 -30.27 -7.68
C ASP A 250 -28.34 -31.00 -7.44
N PHE A 251 -27.30 -30.66 -8.22
CA PHE A 251 -25.94 -31.18 -8.06
C PHE A 251 -24.92 -30.04 -8.30
N PRO A 252 -24.48 -29.31 -7.25
CA PRO A 252 -23.58 -28.16 -7.37
C PRO A 252 -22.11 -28.58 -7.53
N ASP A 253 -21.27 -27.66 -8.03
CA ASP A 253 -19.86 -27.92 -8.37
C ASP A 253 -19.03 -28.47 -7.19
N ASP A 254 -19.35 -28.12 -5.93
CA ASP A 254 -18.65 -28.66 -4.75
C ASP A 254 -19.10 -30.09 -4.40
N ALA A 255 -20.34 -30.48 -4.72
CA ALA A 255 -20.78 -31.87 -4.63
C ALA A 255 -20.13 -32.71 -5.73
N VAL A 256 -19.97 -32.16 -6.94
CA VAL A 256 -19.23 -32.78 -8.04
C VAL A 256 -17.77 -33.06 -7.67
N LYS A 257 -17.05 -32.04 -7.16
CA LYS A 257 -15.67 -32.20 -6.65
C LYS A 257 -15.60 -33.30 -5.59
N LYS A 258 -16.56 -33.33 -4.67
CA LYS A 258 -16.61 -34.32 -3.59
C LYS A 258 -16.80 -35.75 -4.11
N GLU A 259 -17.77 -35.99 -4.99
CA GLU A 259 -18.03 -37.34 -5.51
C GLU A 259 -16.90 -37.83 -6.44
N LEU A 260 -16.32 -36.97 -7.27
CA LEU A 260 -15.12 -37.31 -8.06
C LEU A 260 -13.92 -37.62 -7.16
N SER A 261 -13.70 -36.83 -6.10
CA SER A 261 -12.64 -37.09 -5.12
C SER A 261 -12.88 -38.40 -4.37
N LYS A 262 -14.11 -38.66 -3.94
CA LYS A 262 -14.51 -39.92 -3.28
C LYS A 262 -14.25 -41.13 -4.17
N PHE A 263 -14.57 -41.04 -5.47
CA PHE A 263 -14.26 -42.10 -6.42
C PHE A 263 -12.74 -42.31 -6.53
N PHE A 264 -11.98 -41.30 -6.94
CA PHE A 264 -10.55 -41.45 -7.28
C PHE A 264 -9.61 -41.63 -6.08
N TYR A 265 -10.03 -41.31 -4.86
CA TYR A 265 -9.25 -41.53 -3.62
C TYR A 265 -9.83 -42.64 -2.73
N GLY A 266 -10.92 -43.28 -3.14
CA GLY A 266 -11.52 -44.43 -2.45
C GLY A 266 -11.15 -45.74 -3.14
N ASP A 267 -12.16 -46.58 -3.35
CA ASP A 267 -12.06 -47.97 -3.81
C ASP A 267 -11.23 -48.13 -5.11
N PHE A 268 -11.30 -47.15 -6.02
CA PHE A 268 -10.47 -47.06 -7.23
C PHE A 268 -8.96 -47.13 -6.93
N LEU A 269 -8.49 -46.43 -5.89
CA LEU A 269 -7.07 -46.37 -5.55
C LEU A 269 -6.60 -47.68 -4.90
N SER A 270 -7.43 -48.28 -4.03
CA SER A 270 -7.15 -49.60 -3.45
C SER A 270 -7.04 -50.64 -4.56
N TRP A 271 -8.07 -50.76 -5.40
CA TRP A 271 -8.08 -51.73 -6.51
C TRP A 271 -6.86 -51.60 -7.42
N CYS A 272 -6.41 -50.38 -7.74
CA CYS A 272 -5.18 -50.17 -8.53
C CYS A 272 -3.90 -50.63 -7.81
N ALA A 273 -3.82 -50.54 -6.48
CA ALA A 273 -2.68 -51.01 -5.70
C ALA A 273 -2.75 -52.53 -5.42
N ASP A 274 -3.95 -53.05 -5.21
CA ASP A 274 -4.21 -54.46 -4.91
C ASP A 274 -4.06 -55.35 -6.17
N MET A 275 -4.38 -54.83 -7.37
CA MET A 275 -4.38 -55.59 -8.63
C MET A 275 -3.22 -55.34 -9.59
N CYS A 276 -2.28 -54.45 -9.29
CA CYS A 276 -1.13 -54.21 -10.19
C CYS A 276 -0.12 -55.38 -10.18
N VAL A 277 0.51 -55.66 -11.33
CA VAL A 277 1.68 -56.56 -11.37
C VAL A 277 2.84 -56.02 -10.51
N LYS A 278 3.63 -56.92 -9.93
CA LYS A 278 4.81 -56.56 -9.10
C LYS A 278 5.96 -55.94 -9.90
N SER A 279 6.00 -56.19 -11.21
CA SER A 279 7.00 -55.70 -12.16
C SER A 279 6.43 -55.85 -13.56
N VAL A 280 6.57 -54.84 -14.42
CA VAL A 280 6.08 -54.92 -15.81
C VAL A 280 7.09 -55.69 -16.66
N SER A 281 6.64 -56.66 -17.46
CA SER A 281 7.52 -57.46 -18.32
C SER A 281 8.01 -56.62 -19.51
N GLN A 282 9.32 -56.36 -19.59
CA GLN A 282 9.94 -55.63 -20.71
C GLN A 282 9.75 -56.31 -22.08
N MET A 283 9.32 -57.59 -22.14
CA MET A 283 8.94 -58.26 -23.40
C MET A 283 7.49 -58.03 -23.83
N GLU A 284 6.62 -57.57 -22.91
CA GLU A 284 5.19 -57.37 -23.18
C GLU A 284 4.82 -55.88 -23.27
N THR A 285 5.62 -54.99 -22.66
CA THR A 285 5.46 -53.54 -22.78
C THR A 285 6.63 -52.87 -23.48
N ASP A 286 6.46 -52.61 -24.77
CA ASP A 286 7.18 -51.52 -25.42
C ASP A 286 6.73 -50.18 -24.82
N VAL A 287 7.70 -49.33 -24.45
CA VAL A 287 7.42 -47.96 -23.98
C VAL A 287 6.72 -47.14 -25.07
N ASP A 288 7.00 -47.42 -26.35
CA ASP A 288 6.30 -46.80 -27.47
C ASP A 288 4.85 -47.28 -27.60
N HIS A 289 4.50 -48.49 -27.12
CA HIS A 289 3.09 -48.88 -26.99
C HIS A 289 2.37 -48.02 -25.94
N LEU A 290 2.97 -47.83 -24.76
CA LEU A 290 2.40 -46.98 -23.70
C LEU A 290 2.34 -45.49 -24.06
N ARG A 291 3.25 -45.01 -24.91
CA ARG A 291 3.19 -43.67 -25.54
C ARG A 291 2.05 -43.58 -26.56
N ASN A 292 1.90 -44.59 -27.43
CA ASN A 292 0.82 -44.65 -28.43
C ASN A 292 -0.59 -44.78 -27.79
N LEU A 293 -0.71 -45.45 -26.65
CA LEU A 293 -1.93 -45.47 -25.83
C LEU A 293 -2.19 -44.15 -25.08
N GLY A 294 -1.25 -43.21 -25.08
CA GLY A 294 -1.37 -41.93 -24.36
C GLY A 294 -1.31 -42.07 -22.84
N ILE A 295 -0.61 -43.07 -22.31
CA ILE A 295 -0.39 -43.26 -20.87
C ILE A 295 0.90 -42.56 -20.44
N ILE A 296 2.01 -42.86 -21.13
CA ILE A 296 3.29 -42.16 -21.01
C ILE A 296 3.30 -40.99 -22.00
N ASN A 297 3.91 -39.87 -21.61
CA ASN A 297 4.12 -38.74 -22.50
C ASN A 297 4.90 -39.16 -23.77
N GLY A 298 4.26 -39.08 -24.93
CA GLY A 298 4.84 -39.39 -26.24
C GLY A 298 5.36 -38.17 -27.00
N CYS A 299 5.37 -36.97 -26.42
CA CYS A 299 5.78 -35.77 -27.15
C CYS A 299 7.30 -35.71 -27.35
N GLN A 300 7.72 -35.27 -28.54
CA GLN A 300 9.11 -35.19 -28.97
C GLN A 300 10.02 -34.48 -27.96
N THR A 301 9.55 -33.39 -27.34
CA THR A 301 10.27 -32.60 -26.33
C THR A 301 10.59 -33.39 -25.07
N TYR A 302 9.68 -34.27 -24.63
CA TYR A 302 9.86 -35.16 -23.49
C TYR A 302 10.68 -36.41 -23.87
N VAL A 303 10.44 -37.00 -25.04
CA VAL A 303 11.21 -38.17 -25.54
C VAL A 303 12.68 -37.81 -25.77
N GLN A 304 12.98 -36.54 -26.11
CA GLN A 304 14.34 -35.99 -26.21
C GLN A 304 14.90 -35.48 -24.88
N SER A 305 14.13 -35.48 -23.78
CA SER A 305 14.63 -35.04 -22.47
C SER A 305 15.61 -36.06 -21.88
N PRO A 306 16.55 -35.65 -21.00
CA PRO A 306 17.46 -36.56 -20.31
C PRO A 306 16.72 -37.72 -19.64
N GLN A 307 17.27 -38.95 -19.73
CA GLN A 307 16.61 -40.16 -19.24
C GLN A 307 16.19 -40.07 -17.76
N HIS A 308 16.91 -39.32 -16.92
CA HIS A 308 16.54 -39.12 -15.52
C HIS A 308 15.28 -38.26 -15.32
N LEU A 309 14.83 -37.49 -16.32
CA LEU A 309 13.56 -36.75 -16.30
C LEU A 309 12.39 -37.55 -16.89
N GLN A 310 12.67 -38.59 -17.67
CA GLN A 310 11.64 -39.48 -18.21
C GLN A 310 11.11 -40.43 -17.13
N PHE A 311 9.89 -40.94 -17.37
CA PHE A 311 9.28 -42.00 -16.57
C PHE A 311 10.09 -43.28 -16.67
N ASP A 312 10.28 -43.92 -15.52
CA ASP A 312 11.08 -45.11 -15.37
C ASP A 312 10.15 -46.32 -15.17
N MET A 313 10.24 -47.32 -16.04
CA MET A 313 9.42 -48.53 -15.93
C MET A 313 9.85 -49.40 -14.73
N ASP A 314 11.09 -49.24 -14.29
CA ASP A 314 11.74 -50.05 -13.26
C ASP A 314 12.12 -49.16 -12.05
N MET A 315 11.17 -48.34 -11.53
CA MET A 315 11.46 -47.46 -10.39
C MET A 315 11.91 -48.26 -9.15
N PRO A 316 12.92 -47.78 -8.37
CA PRO A 316 13.49 -48.54 -7.25
C PRO A 316 12.56 -48.84 -6.08
N ASP A 317 11.41 -48.17 -6.00
CA ASP A 317 10.35 -48.38 -5.02
C ASP A 317 9.30 -49.42 -5.47
N GLY A 318 9.35 -49.85 -6.74
CA GLY A 318 8.36 -50.72 -7.36
C GLY A 318 7.03 -50.05 -7.70
N SER A 319 6.91 -48.71 -7.68
CA SER A 319 5.61 -48.03 -7.88
C SER A 319 5.19 -47.85 -9.33
N SER A 320 6.07 -48.13 -10.31
CA SER A 320 5.77 -47.96 -11.75
C SER A 320 4.50 -48.70 -12.22
N PRO A 321 4.23 -49.97 -11.84
CA PRO A 321 3.03 -50.68 -12.27
C PRO A 321 1.73 -50.05 -11.77
N VAL A 322 1.65 -49.65 -10.50
CA VAL A 322 0.45 -49.00 -9.95
C VAL A 322 0.25 -47.60 -10.54
N VAL A 323 1.32 -46.83 -10.77
CA VAL A 323 1.27 -45.53 -11.47
C VAL A 323 0.71 -45.68 -12.89
N LEU A 324 1.17 -46.68 -13.64
CA LEU A 324 0.68 -47.00 -14.99
C LEU A 324 -0.77 -47.48 -14.97
N LEU A 325 -1.14 -48.37 -14.03
CA LEU A 325 -2.48 -48.92 -13.93
C LEU A 325 -3.50 -47.84 -13.55
N GLN A 326 -3.16 -46.97 -12.60
CA GLN A 326 -3.97 -45.82 -12.21
C GLN A 326 -4.22 -44.89 -13.41
N ALA A 327 -3.16 -44.55 -14.16
CA ALA A 327 -3.25 -43.73 -15.36
C ALA A 327 -4.11 -44.37 -16.46
N ALA A 328 -3.94 -45.68 -16.71
CA ALA A 328 -4.71 -46.44 -17.68
C ALA A 328 -6.20 -46.48 -17.32
N LEU A 329 -6.55 -46.87 -16.08
CA LEU A 329 -7.94 -47.02 -15.65
C LEU A 329 -8.64 -45.67 -15.55
N ALA A 330 -8.00 -44.63 -14.99
CA ALA A 330 -8.57 -43.29 -14.94
C ALA A 330 -8.80 -42.71 -16.35
N THR A 331 -7.89 -42.97 -17.29
CA THR A 331 -8.01 -42.53 -18.68
C THR A 331 -9.14 -43.28 -19.39
N GLU A 332 -9.25 -44.60 -19.25
CA GLU A 332 -10.31 -45.39 -19.89
C GLU A 332 -11.70 -45.05 -19.33
N LEU A 333 -11.85 -44.89 -18.01
CA LEU A 333 -13.10 -44.46 -17.38
C LEU A 333 -13.55 -43.08 -17.85
N CYS A 334 -12.62 -42.10 -17.86
CA CYS A 334 -12.93 -40.76 -18.38
C CYS A 334 -13.20 -40.77 -19.89
N HIS A 335 -12.50 -41.61 -20.66
CA HIS A 335 -12.72 -41.74 -22.09
C HIS A 335 -14.11 -42.31 -22.40
N ALA A 336 -14.44 -43.45 -21.81
CA ALA A 336 -15.69 -44.17 -22.04
C ALA A 336 -16.94 -43.35 -21.66
N PHE A 337 -16.89 -42.58 -20.58
CA PHE A 337 -18.09 -41.96 -19.99
C PHE A 337 -18.09 -40.42 -19.95
N LEU A 338 -16.94 -39.74 -20.03
CA LEU A 338 -16.85 -38.27 -19.96
C LEU A 338 -16.35 -37.59 -21.25
N THR A 339 -16.16 -38.34 -22.35
CA THR A 339 -15.88 -37.73 -23.68
C THR A 339 -17.09 -37.69 -24.61
N ASN A 340 -18.18 -38.40 -24.30
CA ASN A 340 -19.43 -38.39 -25.06
C ASN A 340 -20.64 -38.54 -24.10
N PRO A 341 -21.60 -37.61 -24.07
CA PRO A 341 -22.80 -37.71 -23.22
C PRO A 341 -23.73 -38.89 -23.59
N TYR A 342 -23.65 -39.41 -24.81
CA TYR A 342 -24.60 -40.38 -25.36
C TYR A 342 -24.14 -41.84 -25.20
N PHE A 343 -23.27 -42.15 -24.23
CA PHE A 343 -22.66 -43.48 -24.10
C PHE A 343 -23.64 -44.64 -23.83
N LEU A 344 -24.87 -44.35 -23.40
CA LEU A 344 -25.95 -45.35 -23.28
C LEU A 344 -26.45 -45.87 -24.64
N ALA A 345 -26.38 -45.04 -25.69
CA ALA A 345 -26.78 -45.37 -27.05
C ALA A 345 -25.55 -45.83 -27.85
N GLU A 346 -25.03 -47.04 -27.55
CA GLU A 346 -23.74 -47.52 -28.09
C GLU A 346 -23.65 -47.44 -29.63
N GLU A 347 -24.76 -47.64 -30.35
CA GLU A 347 -24.84 -47.56 -31.81
C GLU A 347 -24.98 -46.10 -32.31
N GLU A 348 -25.87 -45.31 -31.71
CA GLU A 348 -26.20 -43.95 -32.18
C GLU A 348 -25.34 -42.83 -31.58
N LYS A 349 -24.48 -43.11 -30.59
CA LYS A 349 -23.64 -42.13 -29.86
C LYS A 349 -22.80 -41.22 -30.76
N HIS A 350 -22.44 -41.67 -31.96
CA HIS A 350 -21.72 -40.88 -32.95
C HIS A 350 -22.66 -39.95 -33.73
N SER A 351 -23.84 -40.43 -34.11
CA SER A 351 -24.87 -39.64 -34.79
C SER A 351 -25.45 -38.54 -33.90
N LEU A 352 -25.72 -38.85 -32.63
CA LEU A 352 -26.20 -37.89 -31.63
C LEU A 352 -25.14 -36.81 -31.35
N ARG A 353 -23.87 -37.19 -31.21
CA ARG A 353 -22.75 -36.26 -31.05
C ARG A 353 -22.57 -35.36 -32.28
N GLN A 354 -22.60 -35.91 -33.49
CA GLN A 354 -22.55 -35.11 -34.72
C GLN A 354 -23.75 -34.15 -34.87
N PHE A 355 -24.88 -34.43 -34.20
CA PHE A 355 -26.01 -33.50 -34.13
C PHE A 355 -25.77 -32.40 -33.10
N GLU A 356 -25.24 -32.72 -31.91
CA GLU A 356 -24.79 -31.75 -30.90
C GLU A 356 -23.75 -30.76 -31.50
N GLU A 357 -22.77 -31.28 -32.24
CA GLU A 357 -21.73 -30.51 -32.95
C GLU A 357 -22.31 -29.66 -34.10
N LYS A 358 -23.46 -30.02 -34.69
CA LYS A 358 -24.17 -29.16 -35.65
C LYS A 358 -24.99 -28.07 -34.93
N LEU A 359 -25.57 -28.38 -33.76
CA LEU A 359 -26.26 -27.41 -32.91
C LEU A 359 -25.33 -26.36 -32.30
N SER A 360 -24.02 -26.61 -32.20
CA SER A 360 -23.06 -25.64 -31.63
C SER A 360 -22.89 -24.35 -32.45
N ASN A 361 -23.45 -24.28 -33.65
CA ASN A 361 -23.58 -23.04 -34.44
C ASN A 361 -24.68 -22.10 -33.90
N GLY A 362 -25.52 -22.57 -32.97
CA GLY A 362 -26.51 -21.78 -32.25
C GLY A 362 -26.07 -21.42 -30.82
N PRO A 363 -26.98 -20.87 -29.99
CA PRO A 363 -26.68 -20.51 -28.61
C PRO A 363 -26.22 -21.72 -27.77
N LYS A 364 -25.03 -21.64 -27.14
CA LYS A 364 -24.43 -22.69 -26.27
C LYS A 364 -25.42 -23.22 -25.22
N ALA A 365 -26.30 -22.34 -24.71
CA ALA A 365 -27.38 -22.69 -23.80
C ALA A 365 -28.34 -23.75 -24.35
N LEU A 366 -28.86 -23.57 -25.58
CA LEU A 366 -29.86 -24.46 -26.18
C LEU A 366 -29.27 -25.84 -26.52
N MET A 367 -28.01 -25.87 -26.96
CA MET A 367 -27.28 -27.13 -27.18
C MET A 367 -27.12 -27.92 -25.87
N ILE A 368 -26.72 -27.27 -24.78
CA ILE A 368 -26.59 -27.91 -23.46
C ILE A 368 -27.95 -28.36 -22.92
N ASP A 369 -29.01 -27.55 -23.07
CA ASP A 369 -30.35 -27.91 -22.63
C ASP A 369 -30.90 -29.12 -23.42
N TRP A 370 -30.66 -29.16 -24.74
CA TRP A 370 -30.99 -30.33 -25.57
C TRP A 370 -30.20 -31.58 -25.15
N ARG A 371 -28.89 -31.46 -24.91
CA ARG A 371 -28.06 -32.57 -24.43
C ARG A 371 -28.62 -33.15 -23.12
N ILE A 372 -28.98 -32.30 -22.15
CA ILE A 372 -29.54 -32.72 -20.86
C ILE A 372 -30.87 -33.44 -21.04
N GLN A 373 -31.75 -32.95 -21.92
CA GLN A 373 -33.02 -33.61 -22.23
C GLN A 373 -32.78 -34.98 -22.89
N THR A 374 -31.91 -35.05 -23.90
CA THR A 374 -31.55 -36.31 -24.57
C THR A 374 -30.94 -37.32 -23.59
N VAL A 375 -30.02 -36.91 -22.71
CA VAL A 375 -29.42 -37.80 -21.69
C VAL A 375 -30.47 -38.32 -20.70
N LYS A 376 -31.40 -37.47 -20.24
CA LYS A 376 -32.52 -37.90 -19.36
C LYS A 376 -33.47 -38.88 -20.07
N CYS A 377 -33.76 -38.64 -21.35
CA CYS A 377 -34.54 -39.59 -22.16
C CYS A 377 -33.81 -40.93 -22.34
N LEU A 378 -32.51 -40.91 -22.63
CA LEU A 378 -31.69 -42.13 -22.74
C LEU A 378 -31.64 -42.90 -21.41
N GLU A 379 -31.41 -42.24 -20.28
CA GLU A 379 -31.41 -42.88 -18.95
C GLU A 379 -32.78 -43.50 -18.59
N THR A 380 -33.88 -42.93 -19.11
CA THR A 380 -35.25 -43.43 -18.89
C THR A 380 -35.61 -44.60 -19.82
N ILE A 381 -35.18 -44.56 -21.09
CA ILE A 381 -35.56 -45.54 -22.12
C ILE A 381 -34.57 -46.71 -22.18
N VAL A 382 -33.28 -46.43 -21.95
CA VAL A 382 -32.16 -47.37 -21.93
C VAL A 382 -31.53 -47.31 -20.53
N PRO A 383 -32.17 -47.90 -19.51
CA PRO A 383 -31.64 -47.90 -18.14
C PRO A 383 -30.26 -48.56 -18.12
N PHE A 384 -29.32 -47.98 -17.35
CA PHE A 384 -27.93 -48.42 -17.34
C PHE A 384 -27.79 -49.92 -17.03
N HIS A 385 -27.43 -50.70 -18.06
CA HIS A 385 -27.35 -52.15 -17.97
C HIS A 385 -25.92 -52.59 -17.60
N PRO A 386 -25.73 -53.47 -16.58
CA PRO A 386 -24.39 -53.92 -16.16
C PRO A 386 -23.52 -54.51 -17.27
N ALA A 387 -24.13 -55.07 -18.33
CA ALA A 387 -23.40 -55.56 -19.50
C ALA A 387 -22.57 -54.47 -20.22
N LEU A 388 -22.95 -53.19 -20.13
CA LEU A 388 -22.15 -52.09 -20.67
C LEU A 388 -20.87 -51.91 -19.86
N ALA A 389 -20.95 -51.90 -18.53
CA ALA A 389 -19.77 -51.87 -17.66
C ALA A 389 -18.90 -53.12 -17.86
N MET A 390 -19.49 -54.30 -17.96
CA MET A 390 -18.78 -55.56 -18.25
C MET A 390 -18.06 -55.52 -19.60
N SER A 391 -18.70 -55.02 -20.65
CA SER A 391 -18.09 -54.83 -21.98
C SER A 391 -16.87 -53.90 -21.91
N LYS A 392 -16.95 -52.77 -21.17
CA LYS A 392 -15.80 -51.86 -21.02
C LYS A 392 -14.71 -52.44 -20.11
N ALA A 393 -15.05 -53.16 -19.05
CA ALA A 393 -14.10 -53.86 -18.19
C ALA A 393 -13.33 -54.97 -18.95
N VAL A 394 -14.02 -55.79 -19.75
CA VAL A 394 -13.39 -56.79 -20.62
C VAL A 394 -12.49 -56.11 -21.67
N SER A 395 -12.93 -55.01 -22.27
CA SER A 395 -12.10 -54.23 -23.20
C SER A 395 -10.89 -53.58 -22.52
N PHE A 396 -10.97 -53.23 -21.24
CA PHE A 396 -9.86 -52.73 -20.44
C PHE A 396 -8.84 -53.83 -20.16
N VAL A 397 -9.29 -54.99 -19.68
CA VAL A 397 -8.42 -56.16 -19.42
C VAL A 397 -7.73 -56.64 -20.71
N ALA A 398 -8.43 -56.68 -21.84
CA ALA A 398 -7.86 -57.04 -23.14
C ALA A 398 -6.81 -56.03 -23.66
N LYS A 399 -6.80 -54.79 -23.15
CA LYS A 399 -5.95 -53.68 -23.59
C LYS A 399 -4.78 -53.38 -22.64
N TYR A 400 -4.96 -53.65 -21.34
CA TYR A 400 -4.00 -53.32 -20.28
C TYR A 400 -3.69 -54.51 -19.35
N GLY A 401 -4.06 -55.74 -19.72
CA GLY A 401 -3.86 -56.95 -18.90
C GLY A 401 -2.42 -57.18 -18.43
N PHE A 402 -1.43 -56.68 -19.17
CA PHE A 402 -0.01 -56.70 -18.78
C PHE A 402 0.34 -55.83 -17.55
N LEU A 403 -0.58 -54.95 -17.10
CA LEU A 403 -0.47 -54.20 -15.85
C LEU A 403 -1.18 -54.89 -14.67
N LEU A 404 -1.95 -55.95 -14.93
CA LEU A 404 -2.80 -56.63 -13.96
C LEU A 404 -2.18 -57.96 -13.54
N GLN A 405 -2.24 -58.28 -12.24
CA GLN A 405 -2.07 -59.67 -11.81
C GLN A 405 -3.27 -60.52 -12.25
N GLU A 406 -3.19 -61.84 -12.05
CA GLU A 406 -4.27 -62.76 -12.39
C GLU A 406 -5.60 -62.33 -11.75
N LEU A 407 -6.59 -62.01 -12.59
CA LEU A 407 -7.93 -61.59 -12.18
C LEU A 407 -8.76 -62.81 -11.77
N ASP A 408 -9.07 -62.92 -10.48
CA ASP A 408 -10.13 -63.80 -10.03
C ASP A 408 -11.52 -63.19 -10.30
N GLN A 409 -12.56 -63.97 -10.00
CA GLN A 409 -13.96 -63.55 -10.21
C GLN A 409 -14.33 -62.31 -9.38
N ALA A 410 -13.79 -62.16 -8.16
CA ALA A 410 -14.12 -61.05 -7.27
C ALA A 410 -13.48 -59.75 -7.77
N ALA A 411 -12.18 -59.76 -8.09
CA ALA A 411 -11.48 -58.61 -8.64
C ALA A 411 -12.05 -58.17 -10.00
N HIS A 412 -12.59 -59.10 -10.80
CA HIS A 412 -13.33 -58.77 -12.02
C HIS A 412 -14.70 -58.12 -11.73
N GLU A 413 -15.45 -58.63 -10.76
CA GLU A 413 -16.73 -58.02 -10.33
C GLU A 413 -16.52 -56.61 -9.74
N GLU A 414 -15.46 -56.39 -8.97
CA GLU A 414 -15.05 -55.07 -8.47
C GLU A 414 -14.70 -54.09 -9.61
N LEU A 415 -13.97 -54.54 -10.63
CA LEU A 415 -13.69 -53.74 -11.82
C LEU A 415 -14.98 -53.34 -12.57
N VAL A 416 -15.92 -54.27 -12.74
CA VAL A 416 -17.25 -53.98 -13.30
C VAL A 416 -18.03 -53.01 -12.40
N GLY A 417 -17.84 -53.08 -11.08
CA GLY A 417 -18.32 -52.09 -10.11
C GLY A 417 -17.76 -50.69 -10.35
N LEU A 418 -16.44 -50.53 -10.49
CA LEU A 418 -15.79 -49.25 -10.77
C LEU A 418 -16.29 -48.63 -12.08
N PHE A 419 -16.40 -49.41 -13.15
CA PHE A 419 -17.00 -48.96 -14.42
C PHE A 419 -18.48 -48.58 -14.27
N THR A 420 -19.25 -49.33 -13.47
CA THR A 420 -20.67 -49.05 -13.19
C THR A 420 -20.88 -47.74 -12.43
N ASP A 421 -20.13 -47.52 -11.34
CA ASP A 421 -20.32 -46.34 -10.50
C ASP A 421 -19.73 -45.07 -11.10
N PHE A 422 -18.66 -45.17 -11.89
CA PHE A 422 -18.20 -44.02 -12.68
C PHE A 422 -19.19 -43.65 -13.79
N ALA A 423 -19.82 -44.63 -14.45
CA ALA A 423 -20.87 -44.35 -15.43
C ALA A 423 -22.10 -43.68 -14.79
N ARG A 424 -22.55 -44.16 -13.62
CA ARG A 424 -23.62 -43.53 -12.82
C ARG A 424 -23.27 -42.09 -12.41
N LEU A 425 -22.01 -41.83 -12.07
CA LEU A 425 -21.52 -40.47 -11.80
C LEU A 425 -21.55 -39.62 -13.08
N ALA A 426 -21.06 -40.14 -14.20
CA ALA A 426 -21.05 -39.45 -15.49
C ALA A 426 -22.46 -39.07 -15.98
N LEU A 427 -23.48 -39.92 -15.80
CA LEU A 427 -24.87 -39.57 -16.12
C LEU A 427 -25.34 -38.33 -15.34
N LYS A 428 -25.06 -38.27 -14.03
CA LYS A 428 -25.38 -37.09 -13.19
C LYS A 428 -24.62 -35.85 -13.66
N LEU A 429 -23.36 -35.98 -14.05
CA LEU A 429 -22.54 -34.87 -14.54
C LEU A 429 -23.07 -34.32 -15.86
N TRP A 430 -23.37 -35.17 -16.85
CA TRP A 430 -23.89 -34.74 -18.14
C TRP A 430 -25.26 -34.03 -18.07
N GLN A 431 -26.02 -34.25 -17.00
CA GLN A 431 -27.27 -33.55 -16.70
C GLN A 431 -27.08 -32.15 -16.09
N ILE A 432 -25.85 -31.75 -15.73
CA ILE A 432 -25.53 -30.39 -15.26
C ILE A 432 -25.51 -29.42 -16.46
N ARG A 433 -26.09 -28.23 -16.28
CA ARG A 433 -26.12 -27.13 -17.27
C ARG A 433 -24.75 -26.46 -17.47
N THR A 434 -23.84 -27.20 -18.10
CA THR A 434 -22.42 -26.86 -18.33
C THR A 434 -21.84 -27.69 -19.48
N SER A 435 -20.79 -27.23 -20.14
CA SER A 435 -19.94 -28.07 -21.00
C SER A 435 -18.89 -28.78 -20.12
N ILE A 436 -18.64 -30.07 -20.36
CA ILE A 436 -17.67 -30.87 -19.60
C ILE A 436 -16.46 -31.17 -20.50
N TYR A 437 -15.27 -31.11 -19.91
CA TYR A 437 -14.01 -31.35 -20.61
C TYR A 437 -13.08 -32.25 -19.77
N VAL A 438 -12.36 -33.11 -20.47
CA VAL A 438 -11.32 -33.98 -19.92
C VAL A 438 -10.00 -33.68 -20.63
N ALA A 439 -8.94 -33.49 -19.87
CA ALA A 439 -7.58 -33.34 -20.37
C ALA A 439 -6.68 -34.41 -19.72
N GLY A 440 -6.28 -35.41 -20.52
CA GLY A 440 -5.33 -36.45 -20.16
C GLY A 440 -3.92 -36.13 -20.69
N MET A 441 -3.09 -37.17 -20.84
CA MET A 441 -1.73 -37.03 -21.35
C MET A 441 -1.64 -36.27 -22.70
N PRO A 442 -2.48 -36.53 -23.73
CA PRO A 442 -2.35 -35.83 -25.02
C PRO A 442 -2.55 -34.32 -24.94
N GLN A 443 -3.39 -33.83 -24.02
CA GLN A 443 -3.63 -32.40 -23.82
C GLN A 443 -2.59 -31.74 -22.90
N LEU A 444 -1.88 -32.53 -22.08
CA LEU A 444 -0.91 -32.05 -21.10
C LEU A 444 0.57 -32.35 -21.47
N ALA A 445 0.81 -33.04 -22.60
CA ALA A 445 2.14 -33.51 -23.02
C ALA A 445 3.20 -32.42 -23.26
N ASN A 446 2.77 -31.18 -23.58
CA ASN A 446 3.65 -30.02 -23.72
C ASN A 446 3.52 -29.02 -22.55
N VAL A 447 2.93 -29.43 -21.42
CA VAL A 447 2.73 -28.57 -20.26
C VAL A 447 3.76 -28.92 -19.18
N GLU A 448 4.56 -27.94 -18.80
CA GLU A 448 5.47 -28.05 -17.66
C GLU A 448 4.71 -28.08 -16.33
N PHE A 449 5.21 -28.84 -15.37
CA PHE A 449 4.66 -28.88 -14.02
C PHE A 449 4.92 -27.57 -13.27
N GLN A 450 3.91 -27.13 -12.53
CA GLN A 450 3.99 -25.96 -11.65
C GLN A 450 3.33 -26.27 -10.30
N LEU A 451 4.12 -26.23 -9.23
CA LEU A 451 3.66 -26.41 -7.87
C LEU A 451 2.65 -25.32 -7.50
N GLY A 452 1.51 -25.72 -6.94
CA GLY A 452 0.40 -24.80 -6.64
C GLY A 452 -0.51 -24.48 -7.83
N SER A 453 -0.31 -25.12 -9.00
CA SER A 453 -1.22 -24.98 -10.14
C SER A 453 -2.68 -25.27 -9.78
N HIS A 454 -3.59 -24.51 -10.38
CA HIS A 454 -5.04 -24.73 -10.23
C HIS A 454 -5.55 -25.90 -11.09
N LYS A 455 -4.79 -26.34 -12.11
CA LYS A 455 -5.18 -27.40 -13.05
C LYS A 455 -4.56 -28.77 -12.78
N MET A 456 -3.45 -28.82 -12.06
CA MET A 456 -2.70 -30.06 -11.78
C MET A 456 -2.12 -30.08 -10.36
N GLU A 457 -1.81 -31.28 -9.89
CA GLU A 457 -1.11 -31.58 -8.64
C GLU A 457 -0.19 -32.78 -8.86
N GLY A 458 0.99 -32.77 -8.25
CA GLY A 458 1.95 -33.86 -8.39
C GLY A 458 1.68 -34.97 -7.36
N GLN A 459 2.23 -36.17 -7.60
CA GLN A 459 2.24 -37.24 -6.59
C GLN A 459 2.83 -36.74 -5.27
N HIS A 460 2.11 -37.01 -4.17
CA HIS A 460 2.35 -36.41 -2.85
C HIS A 460 3.81 -36.51 -2.38
N ASP A 461 4.42 -37.68 -2.53
CA ASP A 461 5.70 -37.99 -1.92
C ASP A 461 6.86 -37.32 -2.70
N ILE A 462 6.77 -37.34 -4.03
CA ILE A 462 7.68 -36.61 -4.93
C ILE A 462 7.58 -35.09 -4.67
N VAL A 463 6.36 -34.57 -4.50
CA VAL A 463 6.12 -33.16 -4.15
C VAL A 463 6.69 -32.82 -2.76
N SER A 464 6.62 -33.75 -1.80
CA SER A 464 7.14 -33.56 -0.45
C SER A 464 8.68 -33.59 -0.39
N GLU A 465 9.33 -34.43 -1.20
CA GLU A 465 10.79 -34.52 -1.28
C GLU A 465 11.40 -33.32 -2.04
N MET A 466 10.85 -32.99 -3.22
CA MET A 466 11.47 -32.05 -4.17
C MET A 466 10.88 -30.64 -4.13
N GLY A 467 9.63 -30.48 -3.69
CA GLY A 467 8.96 -29.18 -3.57
C GLY A 467 9.07 -28.31 -4.84
N GLN A 468 9.65 -27.12 -4.70
CA GLN A 468 9.81 -26.18 -5.82
C GLN A 468 10.78 -26.66 -6.92
N GLN A 469 11.61 -27.68 -6.67
CA GLN A 469 12.54 -28.25 -7.67
C GLN A 469 11.82 -29.03 -8.79
N LEU A 470 10.50 -29.22 -8.67
CA LEU A 470 9.64 -29.79 -9.70
C LEU A 470 9.14 -28.76 -10.72
N ASN A 471 9.23 -27.45 -10.42
CA ASN A 471 8.76 -26.41 -11.32
C ASN A 471 9.55 -26.44 -12.65
N GLY A 472 8.84 -26.39 -13.78
CA GLY A 472 9.45 -26.47 -15.12
C GLY A 472 9.79 -27.89 -15.58
N ARG A 473 9.58 -28.92 -14.76
CA ARG A 473 9.79 -30.32 -15.19
C ARG A 473 8.67 -30.77 -16.13
N PRO A 474 8.97 -31.57 -17.17
CA PRO A 474 7.92 -32.12 -18.03
C PRO A 474 7.09 -33.17 -17.29
N ILE A 475 5.79 -33.25 -17.61
CA ILE A 475 4.90 -34.29 -17.09
C ILE A 475 5.23 -35.62 -17.78
N GLY A 476 5.48 -36.67 -17.00
CA GLY A 476 5.78 -38.01 -17.53
C GLY A 476 4.54 -38.87 -17.76
N ILE A 477 3.60 -38.85 -16.80
CA ILE A 477 2.32 -39.58 -16.82
C ILE A 477 1.23 -38.70 -16.20
N VAL A 478 0.00 -38.77 -16.72
CA VAL A 478 -1.21 -38.22 -16.10
C VAL A 478 -1.98 -39.35 -15.42
N MET A 479 -1.72 -39.56 -14.12
CA MET A 479 -2.29 -40.65 -13.29
C MET A 479 -3.80 -40.50 -13.07
N ARG A 480 -4.30 -39.26 -13.11
CA ARG A 480 -5.73 -38.95 -13.17
C ARG A 480 -5.93 -37.77 -14.12
N PRO A 481 -6.82 -37.84 -15.13
CA PRO A 481 -7.11 -36.71 -16.00
C PRO A 481 -7.62 -35.48 -15.25
N LEU A 482 -7.33 -34.29 -15.80
CA LEU A 482 -7.97 -33.04 -15.41
C LEU A 482 -9.42 -33.06 -15.91
N ILE A 483 -10.38 -32.89 -15.01
CA ILE A 483 -11.80 -32.76 -15.32
C ILE A 483 -12.24 -31.35 -14.93
N TYR A 484 -12.84 -30.62 -15.88
CA TYR A 484 -13.37 -29.28 -15.65
C TYR A 484 -14.67 -29.05 -16.39
N SER A 485 -15.37 -27.98 -15.99
CA SER A 485 -16.58 -27.54 -16.67
C SER A 485 -16.53 -26.07 -17.06
N GLU A 486 -17.31 -25.71 -18.07
CA GLU A 486 -17.58 -24.35 -18.48
C GLU A 486 -19.10 -24.11 -18.41
N PRO A 487 -19.60 -23.31 -17.44
CA PRO A 487 -21.01 -23.03 -17.34
C PRO A 487 -21.53 -22.30 -18.59
N VAL A 488 -22.86 -22.29 -18.78
CA VAL A 488 -23.50 -21.42 -19.76
C VAL A 488 -23.22 -19.96 -19.38
N GLU A 489 -22.76 -19.16 -20.34
CA GLU A 489 -22.54 -17.73 -20.13
C GLU A 489 -23.84 -17.01 -19.72
N GLN A 490 -23.72 -16.03 -18.83
CA GLN A 490 -24.84 -15.21 -18.39
C GLN A 490 -24.64 -13.78 -18.89
N GLU A 491 -25.73 -13.06 -19.15
CA GLU A 491 -25.66 -11.72 -19.74
C GLU A 491 -24.72 -10.80 -18.95
N GLY A 492 -23.67 -10.31 -19.63
CA GLY A 492 -22.66 -9.42 -19.05
C GLY A 492 -21.55 -10.09 -18.22
N LYS A 493 -21.45 -11.43 -18.17
CA LYS A 493 -20.32 -12.14 -17.53
C LYS A 493 -19.83 -13.34 -18.38
N PRO A 494 -18.53 -13.40 -18.73
CA PRO A 494 -17.98 -14.59 -19.38
C PRO A 494 -18.04 -15.80 -18.44
N ALA A 495 -18.16 -17.00 -19.01
CA ALA A 495 -18.13 -18.24 -18.22
C ALA A 495 -16.72 -18.51 -17.64
N GLU A 496 -16.62 -18.54 -16.31
CA GLU A 496 -15.39 -18.91 -15.62
C GLU A 496 -15.23 -20.44 -15.59
N GLN A 497 -14.07 -20.95 -16.01
CA GLN A 497 -13.74 -22.38 -15.97
C GLN A 497 -13.74 -22.90 -14.53
N VAL A 498 -14.57 -23.90 -14.21
CA VAL A 498 -14.62 -24.54 -12.89
C VAL A 498 -13.87 -25.86 -12.93
N ILE A 499 -12.79 -25.98 -12.16
CA ILE A 499 -12.05 -27.24 -12.02
C ILE A 499 -12.81 -28.16 -11.05
N TRP A 500 -13.14 -29.36 -11.52
CA TRP A 500 -13.86 -30.39 -10.75
C TRP A 500 -12.92 -31.48 -10.21
N SER A 501 -11.88 -31.82 -10.98
CA SER A 501 -10.78 -32.69 -10.56
C SER A 501 -9.50 -32.18 -11.20
N LYS A 502 -8.45 -31.92 -10.41
CA LYS A 502 -7.13 -31.60 -10.96
C LYS A 502 -6.53 -32.83 -11.63
N ALA A 503 -5.71 -32.63 -12.66
CA ALA A 503 -4.83 -33.69 -13.13
C ALA A 503 -3.86 -34.09 -12.02
N LEU A 504 -3.88 -35.35 -11.61
CA LEU A 504 -2.82 -35.91 -10.76
C LEU A 504 -1.72 -36.41 -11.68
N VAL A 505 -0.50 -35.90 -11.53
CA VAL A 505 0.59 -36.15 -12.48
C VAL A 505 1.84 -36.72 -11.81
N TRP A 506 2.51 -37.61 -12.54
CA TRP A 506 3.86 -38.04 -12.21
C TRP A 506 4.87 -37.13 -12.91
N VAL A 507 5.88 -36.72 -12.16
CA VAL A 507 7.07 -35.97 -12.62
C VAL A 507 8.28 -36.59 -11.96
N SER A 508 9.41 -36.66 -12.65
CA SER A 508 10.62 -37.27 -12.05
C SER A 508 11.10 -36.47 -10.84
N GLY A 509 11.44 -37.17 -9.76
CA GLY A 509 12.16 -36.62 -8.61
C GLY A 509 13.69 -36.67 -8.75
N LYS A 510 14.24 -37.35 -9.77
CA LYS A 510 15.70 -37.51 -9.94
C LYS A 510 16.36 -36.18 -10.33
N ARG A 511 17.58 -35.91 -9.84
CA ARG A 511 18.35 -34.68 -10.13
C ARG A 511 19.33 -34.87 -11.28
#